data_AF-J4XCN8-F1
#
_entry.id   AF-J4XCN8-F1
#
_cell.length_a   1.000
_cell.length_b   1.000
_cell.length_c   1.000
_cell.angle_alpha   90.00
_cell.angle_beta   90.00
_cell.angle_gamma   90.00
#
_symmetry.space_group_name_H-M   'P 1'
#
loop_
_entity.id
_entity.type
_entity.pdbx_description
1 polymer ?
#
loop_
_entity_poly.entity_id
_entity_poly.type
_entity_poly.pdbx_seq_one_letter_code
_entity_poly.pdbx_strand_id
1 'polypeptide(L)'
;MPVIPKTLEKMKNIMFYLEQIGIDGINLLEFCFPLTNEKEYIKRGFMLKYPPFQTYYNYWYAGGLAISGSEEESLELLKFASENKFKMGVFYCSLANKHLGQIYQQNTLYPKEKWQYFSQNDYFLKTAKVFDEDIFKATEILKQNGIFEYYHNQDLGFLEFHPKYINLFKDKYIDIGLSSNVIEVKNDEVYLRELKIQKVKINDFNLKNI
;
A
#
# COMPACT_ATOMS: atom_id res chain seq x y z
N MET A 1 19.81 -7.13 5.68
CA MET A 1 19.90 -8.04 6.83
C MET A 1 18.49 -8.29 7.37
N PRO A 2 17.89 -9.45 7.06
CA PRO A 2 16.58 -9.83 7.62
C PRO A 2 16.65 -9.96 9.15
N VAL A 3 15.69 -9.37 9.86
CA VAL A 3 15.61 -9.42 11.33
C VAL A 3 14.66 -10.53 11.75
N ILE A 4 15.23 -11.64 12.22
CA ILE A 4 14.47 -12.82 12.63
C ILE A 4 13.84 -12.56 14.01
N PRO A 5 12.51 -12.67 14.17
CA PRO A 5 11.88 -12.46 15.47
C PRO A 5 12.44 -13.37 16.56
N LYS A 6 12.44 -12.88 17.79
CA LYS A 6 12.98 -13.51 19.00
C LYS A 6 14.51 -13.68 18.96
N THR A 7 15.21 -12.88 18.14
CA THR A 7 16.68 -12.92 18.06
C THR A 7 17.35 -11.58 18.32
N LEU A 8 16.61 -10.57 18.79
CA LEU A 8 17.08 -9.21 19.04
C LEU A 8 18.48 -9.11 19.68
N GLU A 9 18.74 -9.80 20.79
CA GLU A 9 20.06 -9.72 21.47
C GLU A 9 21.20 -10.28 20.61
N LYS A 10 20.95 -11.35 19.84
CA LYS A 10 21.93 -11.86 18.88
C LYS A 10 22.18 -10.85 17.77
N MET A 11 21.14 -10.17 17.30
CA MET A 11 21.24 -9.15 16.27
C MET A 11 22.01 -7.92 16.76
N LYS A 12 21.79 -7.46 18.00
CA LYS A 12 22.58 -6.40 18.64
C LYS A 12 24.07 -6.74 18.69
N ASN A 13 24.41 -7.97 19.09
CA ASN A 13 25.80 -8.45 19.10
C ASN A 13 26.43 -8.46 17.70
N ILE A 14 25.69 -8.90 16.68
CA ILE A 14 26.15 -8.83 15.29
C ILE A 14 26.41 -7.36 14.90
N MET A 15 25.50 -6.44 15.21
CA MET A 15 25.66 -5.03 14.86
C MET A 15 26.86 -4.39 15.58
N PHE A 16 27.12 -4.72 16.84
CA PHE A 16 28.34 -4.30 17.53
C PHE A 16 29.59 -4.78 16.81
N TYR A 17 29.62 -6.06 16.40
CA TYR A 17 30.76 -6.60 15.66
C TYR A 17 30.95 -5.88 14.33
N LEU A 18 29.86 -5.61 13.59
CA LEU A 18 29.89 -4.87 12.33
C LEU A 18 30.42 -3.43 12.50
N GLU A 19 30.03 -2.75 13.58
CA GLU A 19 30.58 -1.44 13.95
C GLU A 19 32.08 -1.52 14.26
N GLN A 20 32.55 -2.56 14.97
CA GLN A 20 33.98 -2.73 15.29
C GLN A 20 34.84 -2.98 14.06
N ILE A 21 34.36 -3.74 13.08
CA ILE A 21 35.08 -3.94 11.82
C ILE A 21 35.02 -2.72 10.90
N GLY A 22 34.16 -1.74 11.21
CA GLY A 22 34.11 -0.45 10.52
C GLY A 22 33.44 -0.47 9.14
N ILE A 23 32.35 -1.24 8.96
CA ILE A 23 31.58 -1.15 7.72
C ILE A 23 30.86 0.19 7.57
N ASP A 24 30.54 0.59 6.33
CA ASP A 24 29.86 1.86 6.07
C ASP A 24 28.37 1.84 6.45
N GLY A 25 27.71 0.68 6.33
CA GLY A 25 26.31 0.58 6.76
C GLY A 25 25.58 -0.72 6.44
N ILE A 26 24.36 -0.82 6.98
CA ILE A 26 23.45 -1.96 6.84
C ILE A 26 22.03 -1.50 6.56
N ASN A 27 21.28 -2.36 5.87
CA ASN A 27 19.84 -2.23 5.69
C ASN A 27 19.11 -3.37 6.42
N LEU A 28 18.35 -3.04 7.45
CA LEU A 28 17.47 -3.94 8.20
C LEU A 28 16.20 -4.21 7.38
N LEU A 29 15.79 -5.46 7.34
CA LEU A 29 14.63 -5.92 6.57
C LEU A 29 13.71 -6.75 7.47
N GLU A 30 12.40 -6.63 7.27
CA GLU A 30 11.45 -7.60 7.82
C GLU A 30 11.83 -9.02 7.36
N PHE A 31 11.84 -9.97 8.29
CA PHE A 31 12.01 -11.37 7.96
C PHE A 31 10.71 -11.89 7.37
N CYS A 32 10.81 -12.57 6.22
CA CYS A 32 9.64 -12.96 5.45
C CYS A 32 9.57 -14.48 5.27
N PHE A 33 8.36 -14.98 5.09
CA PHE A 33 8.04 -16.35 4.69
C PHE A 33 8.02 -16.44 3.16
N PRO A 34 8.90 -17.25 2.54
CA PRO A 34 9.08 -17.31 1.09
C PRO A 34 8.02 -18.19 0.39
N LEU A 35 6.88 -18.45 1.03
CA LEU A 35 5.82 -19.35 0.52
C LEU A 35 6.27 -20.80 0.31
N THR A 36 7.39 -21.19 0.92
CA THR A 36 7.94 -22.54 0.90
C THR A 36 8.52 -22.90 2.27
N ASN A 37 8.62 -24.20 2.57
CA ASN A 37 9.15 -24.71 3.84
C ASN A 37 8.33 -24.28 5.08
N GLU A 38 7.01 -24.29 4.95
CA GLU A 38 6.05 -23.92 5.99
C GLU A 38 6.25 -24.70 7.29
N LYS A 39 6.65 -25.98 7.21
CA LYS A 39 6.88 -26.84 8.37
C LYS A 39 7.94 -26.27 9.32
N GLU A 40 9.03 -25.71 8.80
CA GLU A 40 10.08 -25.13 9.64
C GLU A 40 9.64 -23.81 10.27
N TYR A 41 8.86 -22.99 9.55
CA TYR A 41 8.31 -21.75 10.09
C TYR A 41 7.31 -22.03 11.23
N ILE A 42 6.44 -23.02 11.04
CA ILE A 42 5.48 -23.48 12.06
C ILE A 42 6.24 -24.04 13.28
N LYS A 43 7.25 -24.89 13.05
CA LYS A 43 8.07 -25.48 14.12
C LYS A 43 8.76 -24.40 14.97
N ARG A 44 9.20 -23.31 14.36
CA ARG A 44 9.81 -22.16 15.07
C ARG A 44 8.78 -21.21 15.71
N GLY A 45 7.49 -21.45 15.50
CA GLY A 45 6.40 -20.65 16.05
C GLY A 45 6.36 -19.24 15.46
N PHE A 46 6.70 -19.09 14.18
CA PHE A 46 6.54 -17.82 13.47
C PHE A 46 5.08 -17.61 13.06
N MET A 47 4.64 -16.36 13.15
CA MET A 47 3.31 -15.93 12.73
C MET A 47 3.44 -14.93 11.59
N LEU A 48 2.54 -14.98 10.62
CA LEU A 48 2.46 -13.95 9.58
C LEU A 48 1.94 -12.64 10.19
N LYS A 49 2.49 -11.52 9.72
CA LYS A 49 1.93 -10.19 9.98
C LYS A 49 0.51 -10.12 9.41
N TYR A 50 -0.42 -9.53 10.17
CA TYR A 50 -1.83 -9.42 9.76
C TYR A 50 -2.30 -7.95 9.72
N PRO A 51 -2.92 -7.50 8.63
CA PRO A 51 -3.03 -8.21 7.34
C PRO A 51 -1.65 -8.31 6.65
N PRO A 52 -1.40 -9.37 5.85
CA PRO A 52 -0.12 -9.54 5.16
C PRO A 52 0.09 -8.50 4.04
N PHE A 53 -1.01 -8.03 3.44
CA PHE A 53 -1.04 -6.94 2.47
C PHE A 53 -2.23 -6.02 2.76
N GLN A 54 -2.05 -4.71 2.62
CA GLN A 54 -3.17 -3.75 2.68
C GLN A 54 -4.06 -3.82 1.43
N THR A 55 -3.45 -4.11 0.28
CA THR A 55 -4.08 -4.39 -1.01
C THR A 55 -3.43 -5.64 -1.58
N TYR A 56 -4.22 -6.67 -1.87
CA TYR A 56 -3.70 -7.91 -2.45
C TYR A 56 -3.34 -7.68 -3.92
N TYR A 57 -2.06 -7.85 -4.26
CA TYR A 57 -1.52 -7.57 -5.59
C TYR A 57 -0.24 -8.37 -5.83
N ASN A 58 0.12 -8.52 -7.11
CA ASN A 58 1.33 -9.23 -7.53
C ASN A 58 2.56 -8.31 -7.41
N TYR A 59 3.03 -8.11 -6.18
CA TYR A 59 4.22 -7.29 -5.93
C TYR A 59 5.50 -7.99 -6.43
N TRP A 60 6.39 -7.22 -7.05
CA TRP A 60 7.66 -7.67 -7.64
C TRP A 60 8.66 -8.17 -6.62
N TYR A 61 8.55 -7.72 -5.37
CA TYR A 61 9.49 -8.14 -4.33
C TYR A 61 9.27 -9.61 -3.95
N ALA A 62 10.25 -10.45 -4.24
CA ALA A 62 10.22 -11.89 -4.01
C ALA A 62 10.21 -12.32 -2.52
N GLY A 63 10.10 -11.38 -1.58
CA GLY A 63 10.18 -11.67 -0.14
C GLY A 63 9.05 -12.52 0.40
N GLY A 64 7.92 -12.64 -0.29
CA GLY A 64 6.75 -13.38 0.20
C GLY A 64 6.02 -12.59 1.28
N LEU A 65 5.76 -13.20 2.45
CA LEU A 65 4.91 -12.62 3.49
C LEU A 65 5.72 -12.24 4.74
N ALA A 66 5.58 -11.01 5.24
CA ALA A 66 6.29 -10.58 6.45
C ALA A 66 5.90 -11.42 7.69
N ILE A 67 6.89 -11.76 8.51
CA ILE A 67 6.72 -12.40 9.81
C ILE A 67 6.49 -11.32 10.88
N SER A 68 5.46 -11.51 11.69
CA SER A 68 5.11 -10.66 12.83
C SER A 68 6.26 -10.54 13.83
N GLY A 69 6.50 -9.35 14.38
CA GLY A 69 7.59 -9.08 15.31
C GLY A 69 8.90 -8.64 14.64
N SER A 70 9.07 -8.88 13.33
CA SER A 70 10.33 -8.54 12.65
C SER A 70 10.49 -7.03 12.38
N GLU A 71 9.38 -6.32 12.18
CA GLU A 71 9.40 -4.85 12.06
C GLU A 71 9.73 -4.22 13.41
N GLU A 72 9.07 -4.66 14.48
CA GLU A 72 9.28 -4.16 15.83
C GLU A 72 10.73 -4.35 16.27
N GLU A 73 11.30 -5.53 16.04
CA GLU A 73 12.72 -5.78 16.33
C GLU A 73 13.65 -4.98 15.40
N SER A 74 13.28 -4.72 14.14
CA SER A 74 14.06 -3.84 13.25
C SER A 74 14.11 -2.40 13.77
N LEU A 75 12.99 -1.89 14.26
CA LEU A 75 12.89 -0.55 14.86
C LEU A 75 13.68 -0.47 16.17
N GLU A 76 13.65 -1.52 16.99
CA GLU A 76 14.44 -1.60 18.22
C GLU A 76 15.95 -1.65 17.93
N LEU A 77 16.38 -2.33 16.86
CA LEU A 77 17.77 -2.32 16.40
C LEU A 77 18.22 -0.96 15.86
N LEU A 78 17.34 -0.23 15.15
CA LEU A 78 17.60 1.15 14.74
C LEU A 78 17.82 2.06 15.96
N LYS A 79 16.91 1.96 16.94
CA LYS A 79 17.00 2.70 18.20
C LYS A 79 18.31 2.38 18.92
N PHE A 80 18.63 1.10 19.05
CA PHE A 80 19.87 0.63 19.66
C PHE A 80 21.13 1.22 18.98
N ALA A 81 21.18 1.24 17.65
CA ALA A 81 22.30 1.86 16.92
C ALA A 81 22.42 3.36 17.20
N SER A 82 21.28 4.06 17.27
CA SER A 82 21.22 5.49 17.62
C SER A 82 21.69 5.75 19.05
N GLU A 83 21.25 4.95 20.02
CA GLU A 83 21.61 5.09 21.44
C GLU A 83 23.10 4.84 21.67
N ASN A 84 23.69 3.87 20.95
CA ASN A 84 25.11 3.56 21.02
C ASN A 84 25.98 4.43 20.11
N LYS A 85 25.37 5.38 19.37
CA LYS A 85 26.07 6.32 18.47
C LYS A 85 26.98 5.61 17.48
N PHE A 86 26.49 4.53 16.87
CA PHE A 86 27.23 3.82 15.84
C PHE A 86 27.63 4.76 14.69
N LYS A 87 28.85 4.57 14.19
CA LYS A 87 29.37 5.32 13.04
C LYS A 87 28.81 4.75 11.74
N MET A 88 28.59 3.44 11.67
CA MET A 88 27.97 2.82 10.49
C MET A 88 26.54 3.33 10.29
N GLY A 89 26.16 3.53 9.03
CA GLY A 89 24.78 3.86 8.67
C GLY A 89 23.85 2.68 8.92
N VAL A 90 22.76 2.88 9.66
CA VAL A 90 21.75 1.84 9.87
C VAL A 90 20.43 2.33 9.30
N PHE A 91 19.92 1.62 8.30
CA PHE A 91 18.67 1.93 7.61
C PHE A 91 17.68 0.79 7.81
N TYR A 92 16.39 1.10 7.81
CA TYR A 92 15.32 0.10 7.79
C TYR A 92 14.48 0.30 6.52
N CYS A 93 14.24 -0.79 5.80
CA CYS A 93 13.36 -0.80 4.64
C CYS A 93 12.28 -1.86 4.83
N SER A 94 11.07 -1.41 5.18
CA SER A 94 9.91 -2.28 5.35
C SER A 94 9.54 -2.96 4.03
N LEU A 95 8.86 -4.10 4.14
CA LEU A 95 8.24 -4.77 3.00
C LEU A 95 7.22 -3.84 2.33
N ALA A 96 6.45 -3.11 3.14
CA ALA A 96 5.48 -2.12 2.66
C ALA A 96 6.13 -1.04 1.79
N ASN A 97 7.30 -0.52 2.17
CA ASN A 97 8.01 0.50 1.40
C ASN A 97 8.41 -0.01 -0.01
N LYS A 98 8.80 -1.28 -0.13
CA LYS A 98 9.12 -1.89 -1.43
C LYS A 98 7.88 -2.02 -2.31
N HIS A 99 6.75 -2.41 -1.72
CA HIS A 99 5.47 -2.47 -2.41
C HIS A 99 5.03 -1.09 -2.91
N LEU A 100 5.13 -0.06 -2.06
CA LEU A 100 4.82 1.32 -2.44
C LEU A 100 5.71 1.82 -3.57
N GLY A 101 7.01 1.52 -3.53
CA GLY A 101 7.95 1.88 -4.60
C GLY A 101 7.57 1.31 -5.96
N GLN A 102 7.03 0.08 -6.00
CA GLN A 102 6.49 -0.50 -7.23
C GLN A 102 5.23 0.22 -7.70
N ILE A 103 4.24 0.41 -6.83
CA ILE A 103 2.97 1.06 -7.20
C ILE A 103 3.23 2.48 -7.71
N TYR A 104 4.12 3.22 -7.05
CA TYR A 104 4.57 4.53 -7.49
C TYR A 104 5.13 4.48 -8.91
N GLN A 105 6.09 3.59 -9.18
CA GLN A 105 6.69 3.44 -10.50
C GLN A 105 5.63 3.12 -11.56
N GLN A 106 4.75 2.14 -11.29
CA GLN A 106 3.71 1.74 -12.23
C GLN A 106 2.75 2.89 -12.56
N ASN A 107 2.30 3.64 -11.56
CA ASN A 107 1.26 4.68 -11.74
C ASN A 107 1.81 6.05 -12.15
N THR A 108 3.13 6.27 -12.13
CA THR A 108 3.74 7.54 -12.55
C THR A 108 4.29 7.52 -13.98
N LEU A 109 4.46 6.33 -14.57
CA LEU A 109 4.95 6.17 -15.95
C LEU A 109 3.95 6.60 -17.02
N TYR A 110 2.67 6.76 -16.68
CA TYR A 110 1.60 7.04 -17.63
C TYR A 110 0.73 8.21 -17.18
N PRO A 111 0.09 8.93 -18.12
CA PRO A 111 -0.88 9.95 -17.77
C PRO A 111 -2.07 9.34 -17.05
N LYS A 112 -2.69 10.14 -16.20
CA LYS A 112 -3.87 9.80 -15.41
C LYS A 112 -5.09 10.53 -15.96
N GLU A 113 -6.22 9.86 -15.88
CA GLU A 113 -7.51 10.45 -16.27
C GLU A 113 -7.96 11.51 -15.26
N LYS A 114 -8.80 12.44 -15.71
CA LYS A 114 -9.23 13.57 -14.87
C LYS A 114 -10.08 13.17 -13.66
N TRP A 115 -10.76 12.03 -13.76
CA TRP A 115 -11.55 11.44 -12.67
C TRP A 115 -10.72 10.56 -11.72
N GLN A 116 -9.40 10.44 -11.93
CA GLN A 116 -8.50 9.67 -11.08
C GLN A 116 -7.73 10.57 -10.11
N TYR A 117 -7.61 10.11 -8.86
CA TYR A 117 -6.77 10.71 -7.84
C TYR A 117 -5.53 9.85 -7.58
N PHE A 118 -4.34 10.43 -7.72
CA PHE A 118 -3.10 9.75 -7.33
C PHE A 118 -2.87 9.91 -5.83
N SER A 119 -3.13 8.84 -5.07
CA SER A 119 -2.98 8.82 -3.61
C SER A 119 -1.57 9.18 -3.19
N GLN A 120 -1.43 10.06 -2.20
CA GLN A 120 -0.13 10.34 -1.58
C GLN A 120 0.20 9.37 -0.45
N ASN A 121 -0.75 8.52 -0.06
CA ASN A 121 -0.60 7.58 1.04
C ASN A 121 -0.11 6.21 0.54
N ASP A 122 -0.71 5.69 -0.52
CA ASP A 122 -0.43 4.34 -1.03
C ASP A 122 -0.09 4.27 -2.53
N TYR A 123 -0.05 5.43 -3.20
CA TYR A 123 0.28 5.61 -4.61
C TYR A 123 -0.66 4.91 -5.61
N PHE A 124 -1.74 4.27 -5.15
CA PHE A 124 -2.77 3.75 -6.05
C PHE A 124 -3.54 4.90 -6.71
N LEU A 125 -4.05 4.65 -7.92
CA LEU A 125 -5.00 5.54 -8.58
C LEU A 125 -6.40 5.27 -8.02
N LYS A 126 -6.95 6.26 -7.31
CA LYS A 126 -8.24 6.18 -6.65
C LYS A 126 -9.34 6.80 -7.51
N THR A 127 -10.46 6.11 -7.65
CA THR A 127 -11.70 6.66 -8.24
C THR A 127 -12.86 6.41 -7.29
N ALA A 128 -13.82 7.34 -7.26
CA ALA A 128 -15.09 7.12 -6.59
C ALA A 128 -16.07 6.50 -7.58
N LYS A 129 -16.75 5.43 -7.19
CA LYS A 129 -17.69 4.66 -8.01
C LYS A 129 -19.08 4.67 -7.39
N VAL A 130 -20.08 4.84 -8.24
CA VAL A 130 -21.47 4.50 -7.94
C VAL A 130 -21.94 3.48 -8.96
N PHE A 131 -22.91 2.66 -8.57
CA PHE A 131 -23.40 1.53 -9.35
C PHE A 131 -24.92 1.63 -9.55
N ASP A 132 -25.41 0.99 -10.61
CA ASP A 132 -26.84 0.76 -10.86
C ASP A 132 -27.70 2.04 -10.69
N GLU A 133 -28.74 1.99 -9.85
CA GLU A 133 -29.71 3.07 -9.66
C GLU A 133 -29.12 4.37 -9.10
N ASP A 134 -27.97 4.29 -8.42
CA ASP A 134 -27.29 5.46 -7.87
C ASP A 134 -26.56 6.27 -8.95
N ILE A 135 -26.31 5.71 -10.13
CA ILE A 135 -25.68 6.41 -11.26
C ILE A 135 -26.49 7.65 -11.65
N PHE A 136 -27.82 7.51 -11.76
CA PHE A 136 -28.68 8.63 -12.16
C PHE A 136 -28.60 9.77 -11.15
N LYS A 137 -28.78 9.46 -9.86
CA LYS A 137 -28.71 10.46 -8.78
C LYS A 137 -27.33 11.11 -8.73
N ALA A 138 -26.27 10.32 -8.89
CA ALA A 138 -24.91 10.84 -8.83
C ALA A 138 -24.62 11.78 -10.01
N THR A 139 -25.04 11.39 -11.21
CA THR A 139 -24.90 12.20 -12.43
C THR A 139 -25.57 13.56 -12.26
N GLU A 140 -26.80 13.59 -11.74
CA GLU A 140 -27.53 14.84 -11.52
C GLU A 140 -26.82 15.76 -10.51
N ILE A 141 -26.36 15.21 -9.39
CA ILE A 141 -25.62 15.98 -8.38
C ILE A 141 -24.31 16.55 -8.96
N LEU A 142 -23.56 15.75 -9.73
CA LEU A 142 -22.32 16.20 -10.36
C LEU A 142 -22.60 17.34 -11.36
N LYS A 143 -23.60 17.18 -12.24
CA LYS A 143 -23.99 18.21 -13.22
C LYS A 143 -24.45 19.50 -12.56
N GLN A 144 -25.27 19.42 -11.51
CA GLN A 144 -25.74 20.59 -10.76
C GLN A 144 -24.59 21.37 -10.11
N ASN A 145 -23.48 20.70 -9.80
CA ASN A 145 -22.26 21.31 -9.28
C ASN A 145 -21.24 21.66 -10.38
N GLY A 146 -21.61 21.60 -11.66
CA GLY A 146 -20.76 21.94 -12.80
C GLY A 146 -19.63 20.94 -13.07
N ILE A 147 -19.76 19.69 -12.61
CA ILE A 147 -18.75 18.64 -12.75
C ILE A 147 -19.14 17.73 -13.91
N PHE A 148 -18.33 17.77 -14.98
CA PHE A 148 -18.51 16.98 -16.19
C PHE A 148 -17.38 15.97 -16.45
N GLU A 149 -16.36 15.98 -15.58
CA GLU A 149 -15.19 15.10 -15.67
C GLU A 149 -15.43 13.81 -14.88
N TYR A 150 -16.25 12.94 -15.45
CA TYR A 150 -16.56 11.60 -14.94
C TYR A 150 -16.62 10.60 -16.10
N TYR A 151 -16.45 9.32 -15.81
CA TYR A 151 -16.53 8.24 -16.77
C TYR A 151 -17.74 7.36 -16.45
N HIS A 152 -18.58 7.11 -17.45
CA HIS A 152 -19.74 6.23 -17.31
C HIS A 152 -19.51 5.00 -18.19
N ASN A 153 -19.38 3.83 -17.55
CA ASN A 153 -19.32 2.55 -18.22
C ASN A 153 -20.71 1.92 -18.20
N GLN A 154 -21.40 1.97 -19.34
CA GLN A 154 -22.76 1.43 -19.47
C GLN A 154 -22.79 -0.10 -19.46
N ASP A 155 -21.76 -0.74 -20.04
CA ASP A 155 -21.69 -2.20 -20.15
C ASP A 155 -21.53 -2.87 -18.79
N LEU A 156 -20.79 -2.25 -17.89
CA LEU A 156 -20.50 -2.74 -16.54
C LEU A 156 -21.32 -2.04 -15.45
N GLY A 157 -22.20 -1.10 -15.81
CA GLY A 157 -23.15 -0.48 -14.89
C GLY A 157 -22.51 0.34 -13.77
N PHE A 158 -21.51 1.18 -14.07
CA PHE A 158 -20.91 2.07 -13.08
C PHE A 158 -20.56 3.46 -13.62
N LEU A 159 -20.54 4.44 -12.72
CA LEU A 159 -20.00 5.78 -12.96
C LEU A 159 -18.82 6.07 -12.03
N GLU A 160 -17.71 6.49 -12.61
CA GLU A 160 -16.47 6.89 -11.95
C GLU A 160 -16.29 8.41 -11.94
N PHE A 161 -15.94 8.98 -10.80
CA PHE A 161 -15.60 10.40 -10.67
C PHE A 161 -14.45 10.61 -9.68
N HIS A 162 -13.87 11.81 -9.69
CA HIS A 162 -12.74 12.13 -8.82
C HIS A 162 -13.15 12.11 -7.33
N PRO A 163 -12.44 11.37 -6.44
CA PRO A 163 -12.77 11.24 -5.01
C PRO A 163 -12.96 12.56 -4.24
N LYS A 164 -12.29 13.65 -4.67
CA LYS A 164 -12.50 15.01 -4.12
C LYS A 164 -13.97 15.46 -4.06
N TYR A 165 -14.84 14.90 -4.90
CA TYR A 165 -16.25 15.25 -4.97
C TYR A 165 -17.16 14.39 -4.07
N ILE A 166 -16.63 13.39 -3.36
CA ILE A 166 -17.42 12.51 -2.47
C ILE A 166 -18.24 13.32 -1.45
N ASN A 167 -17.68 14.42 -0.93
CA ASN A 167 -18.37 15.24 0.07
C ASN A 167 -19.61 15.97 -0.45
N LEU A 168 -19.82 16.05 -1.77
CA LEU A 168 -21.06 16.59 -2.35
C LEU A 168 -22.28 15.69 -2.10
N PHE A 169 -22.03 14.42 -1.80
CA PHE A 169 -23.06 13.41 -1.56
C PHE A 169 -23.39 13.24 -0.07
N LYS A 170 -22.91 14.13 0.80
CA LYS A 170 -23.30 14.13 2.22
C LYS A 170 -24.81 14.25 2.37
N ASP A 171 -25.34 13.47 3.29
CA ASP A 171 -26.78 13.37 3.59
C ASP A 171 -27.64 12.94 2.38
N LYS A 172 -27.04 12.35 1.35
CA LYS A 172 -27.73 11.72 0.23
C LYS A 172 -27.76 10.20 0.43
N TYR A 173 -28.87 9.57 0.08
CA TYR A 173 -29.01 8.12 0.05
C TYR A 173 -28.37 7.56 -1.23
N ILE A 174 -27.03 7.56 -1.25
CA ILE A 174 -26.18 7.05 -2.32
C ILE A 174 -25.01 6.28 -1.69
N ASP A 175 -24.75 5.07 -2.18
CA ASP A 175 -23.58 4.29 -1.79
C ASP A 175 -22.43 4.54 -2.76
N ILE A 176 -21.28 4.96 -2.21
CA ILE A 176 -20.07 5.23 -2.99
C ILE A 176 -18.99 4.20 -2.63
N GLY A 177 -18.43 3.55 -3.64
CA GLY A 177 -17.22 2.74 -3.54
C GLY A 177 -15.97 3.55 -3.85
N LEU A 178 -14.90 3.38 -3.08
CA LEU A 178 -13.56 3.88 -3.41
C LEU A 178 -12.76 2.74 -4.04
N SER A 179 -12.51 2.86 -5.34
CA SER A 179 -11.69 1.94 -6.11
C SER A 179 -10.22 2.27 -5.97
N SER A 180 -9.36 1.25 -5.86
CA SER A 180 -7.90 1.36 -5.89
C SER A 180 -7.37 0.64 -7.12
N ASN A 181 -6.67 1.38 -7.98
CA ASN A 181 -6.23 0.91 -9.28
C ASN A 181 -4.72 1.03 -9.46
N VAL A 182 -4.16 0.16 -10.28
CA VAL A 182 -2.76 0.18 -10.72
C VAL A 182 -2.69 0.05 -12.24
N ILE A 183 -1.73 0.73 -12.85
CA ILE A 183 -1.44 0.60 -14.28
C ILE A 183 -0.56 -0.63 -14.50
N GLU A 184 -1.01 -1.56 -15.33
CA GLU A 184 -0.26 -2.74 -15.77
C GLU A 184 0.11 -2.61 -17.24
N VAL A 185 1.28 -3.12 -17.60
CA VAL A 185 1.68 -3.27 -19.01
C VAL A 185 1.82 -4.76 -19.29
N LYS A 186 1.06 -5.28 -20.26
CA LYS A 186 1.16 -6.67 -20.72
C LYS A 186 1.18 -6.70 -22.23
N ASN A 187 2.16 -7.38 -22.82
CA ASN A 187 2.31 -7.48 -24.28
C ASN A 187 2.26 -6.10 -24.97
N ASP A 188 2.98 -5.11 -24.40
CA ASP A 188 3.02 -3.71 -24.84
C ASP A 188 1.69 -2.93 -24.78
N GLU A 189 0.61 -3.53 -24.25
CA GLU A 189 -0.65 -2.86 -23.99
C GLU A 189 -0.73 -2.38 -22.54
N VAL A 190 -1.29 -1.17 -22.36
CA VAL A 190 -1.45 -0.51 -21.07
C VAL A 190 -2.89 -0.73 -20.58
N TYR A 191 -3.02 -1.24 -19.35
CA TYR A 191 -4.31 -1.52 -18.73
C TYR A 191 -4.40 -0.85 -17.37
N LEU A 192 -5.59 -0.40 -17.01
CA LEU A 192 -5.92 -0.04 -15.64
C LEU A 192 -6.52 -1.25 -14.94
N ARG A 193 -5.82 -1.78 -13.94
CA ARG A 193 -6.29 -2.89 -13.13
C ARG A 193 -6.91 -2.37 -11.84
N GLU A 194 -8.20 -2.65 -11.65
CA GLU A 194 -8.86 -2.48 -10.36
C GLU A 194 -8.49 -3.63 -9.41
N LEU A 195 -8.06 -3.29 -8.20
CA LEU A 195 -7.59 -4.25 -7.20
C LEU A 195 -8.52 -4.40 -6.01
N LYS A 196 -9.23 -3.33 -5.66
CA LYS A 196 -10.03 -3.26 -4.42
C LYS A 196 -11.07 -2.16 -4.57
N ILE A 197 -12.30 -2.46 -4.14
CA ILE A 197 -13.33 -1.44 -3.90
C ILE A 197 -13.70 -1.49 -2.42
N GLN A 198 -13.80 -0.33 -1.78
CA GLN A 198 -14.24 -0.21 -0.39
C GLN A 198 -15.40 0.77 -0.28
N LYS A 199 -16.46 0.40 0.44
CA LYS A 199 -17.56 1.32 0.72
C LYS A 199 -17.04 2.53 1.51
N VAL A 200 -17.38 3.72 1.05
CA VAL A 200 -17.00 4.99 1.66
C VAL A 200 -18.00 5.36 2.74
N LYS A 201 -17.50 5.76 3.92
CA LYS A 201 -18.28 6.49 4.91
C LYS A 201 -18.25 7.96 4.54
N ILE A 202 -19.25 8.41 3.79
CA ILE A 202 -19.28 9.76 3.19
C ILE A 202 -19.13 10.86 4.26
N ASN A 203 -19.73 10.69 5.43
CA ASN A 203 -19.68 11.67 6.51
C ASN A 203 -18.27 11.84 7.11
N ASP A 204 -17.44 10.81 7.06
CA ASP A 204 -16.08 10.78 7.59
C ASP A 204 -15.01 10.97 6.49
N PHE A 205 -15.43 11.20 5.25
CA PHE A 205 -14.52 11.19 4.11
C PHE A 205 -13.59 12.41 4.10
N ASN A 206 -12.29 12.14 4.03
CA ASN A 206 -11.25 13.13 3.81
C ASN A 206 -10.28 12.64 2.72
N LEU A 207 -10.12 13.42 1.66
CA LEU A 207 -9.24 13.09 0.54
C LEU A 207 -7.79 12.84 0.97
N LYS A 208 -7.32 13.51 2.04
CA LYS A 208 -5.95 13.34 2.55
C LYS A 208 -5.71 11.98 3.20
N ASN A 209 -6.77 11.25 3.55
CA ASN A 209 -6.68 9.97 4.23
C ASN A 209 -6.72 8.77 3.27
N ILE A 210 -6.80 9.01 1.97
CA ILE A 210 -6.88 7.97 0.93
C ILE A 210 -5.70 7.99 -0.02
#